data_AF-A0A6C0F672-F1
#
_entry.id   AF-A0A6C0F672-F1
#
_cell.length_a   1.000
_cell.length_b   1.000
_cell.length_c   1.000
_cell.angle_alpha   90.00
_cell.angle_beta   90.00
_cell.angle_gamma   90.00
#
_symmetry.space_group_name_H-M   'P 1'
#
loop_
_entity.id
_entity.type
_entity.pdbx_description
1 polymer ?
#
loop_
_entity_poly.entity_id
_entity_poly.type
_entity_poly.pdbx_seq_one_letter_code
_entity_poly.pdbx_strand_id
1 'polypeptide(L)'
;MSPAFFCASRIYYAIYNFINWAFGPYPPENKISYYILSDEYDHDEVESLEKVPEDSVVIEEWEKNRVKKCNLFYEGEDIVKGVFDPFLDEPEVPWIWIGDKKTEVDLTSAMQKYMVVGNTIHLDLLLQLIQVNKDTELVYVDARTLDEVKFPASGVKILAKNGSTQ
;
A
#
# COMPACT_ATOMS: atom_id res chain seq x y z
N MET A 1 53.74 -10.36 -22.69
CA MET A 1 52.35 -10.73 -22.33
C MET A 1 51.48 -10.54 -23.56
N SER A 2 50.89 -11.61 -24.10
CA SER A 2 50.26 -11.58 -25.43
C SER A 2 48.93 -10.81 -25.41
N PRO A 3 48.69 -9.89 -26.36
CA PRO A 3 47.47 -9.07 -26.44
C PRO A 3 46.17 -9.88 -26.59
N ALA A 4 46.26 -11.17 -26.94
CA ALA A 4 45.13 -12.08 -27.01
C ALA A 4 44.41 -12.29 -25.66
N PHE A 5 45.13 -12.26 -24.54
CA PHE A 5 44.54 -12.42 -23.21
C PHE A 5 43.69 -11.22 -22.78
N PHE A 6 44.04 -10.00 -23.23
CA PHE A 6 43.28 -8.79 -22.93
C PHE A 6 41.98 -8.67 -23.73
N CYS A 7 41.93 -9.23 -24.95
CA CYS A 7 40.71 -9.23 -25.75
C CYS A 7 39.69 -10.28 -25.24
N ALA A 8 40.17 -11.45 -24.82
CA ALA A 8 39.32 -12.51 -24.30
C ALA A 8 38.56 -12.09 -23.03
N SER A 9 39.21 -11.34 -22.12
CA SER A 9 38.56 -10.85 -20.91
C SER A 9 37.46 -9.82 -21.19
N ARG A 10 37.67 -8.90 -22.14
CA ARG A 10 36.66 -7.90 -22.53
C ARG A 10 35.45 -8.54 -23.20
N ILE A 11 35.67 -9.54 -24.05
CA ILE A 11 34.59 -10.30 -24.68
C ILE A 11 33.81 -11.10 -23.64
N TYR A 12 34.51 -11.76 -22.70
CA TYR A 12 33.88 -12.47 -21.59
C TYR A 12 33.00 -11.55 -20.74
N TYR A 13 33.51 -10.38 -20.34
CA TYR A 13 32.72 -9.40 -19.58
C TYR A 13 31.53 -8.85 -20.37
N ALA A 14 31.68 -8.61 -21.67
CA ALA A 14 30.58 -8.13 -22.51
C ALA A 14 29.48 -9.19 -22.65
N ILE A 15 29.84 -10.47 -22.83
CA ILE A 15 28.89 -11.59 -22.90
C ILE A 15 28.22 -11.81 -21.54
N TYR A 16 28.99 -11.79 -20.45
CA TYR A 16 28.46 -11.92 -19.09
C TYR A 16 27.46 -10.81 -18.76
N ASN A 17 27.78 -9.56 -19.07
CA ASN A 17 26.89 -8.42 -18.87
C ASN A 17 25.65 -8.51 -19.76
N PHE A 18 25.78 -8.96 -21.01
CA PHE A 18 24.65 -9.16 -21.91
C PHE A 18 23.71 -10.26 -21.42
N ILE A 19 24.25 -11.40 -20.95
CA ILE A 19 23.45 -12.50 -20.40
C ILE A 19 22.76 -12.07 -19.11
N ASN A 20 23.44 -11.35 -18.21
CA ASN A 20 22.81 -10.80 -17.01
C ASN A 20 21.75 -9.73 -17.33
N TRP A 21 21.93 -8.94 -18.39
CA TRP A 21 20.91 -8.00 -18.84
C TRP A 21 19.71 -8.70 -19.48
N ALA A 22 19.94 -9.71 -20.32
CA ALA A 22 18.89 -10.41 -21.07
C ALA A 22 18.13 -11.45 -20.24
N PHE A 23 18.80 -12.07 -19.27
CA PHE A 23 18.31 -13.23 -18.53
C PHE A 23 18.59 -13.16 -17.02
N GLY A 24 19.30 -12.14 -16.55
CA GLY A 24 19.37 -11.88 -15.12
C GLY A 24 17.97 -11.56 -14.61
N PRO A 25 17.69 -11.81 -13.33
CA PRO A 25 16.46 -11.31 -12.74
C PRO A 25 16.48 -9.80 -12.95
N TYR A 26 15.51 -9.26 -13.71
CA TYR A 26 15.14 -7.87 -13.52
C TYR A 26 14.95 -7.75 -12.00
N PRO A 27 15.71 -6.88 -11.29
CA PRO A 27 15.32 -6.61 -9.93
C PRO A 27 13.84 -6.25 -10.02
N PRO A 28 12.94 -6.87 -9.24
CA PRO A 28 11.59 -6.36 -9.18
C PRO A 28 11.77 -4.92 -8.68
N GLU A 29 11.72 -3.97 -9.59
CA GLU A 29 11.76 -2.56 -9.24
C GLU A 29 10.47 -2.35 -8.47
N ASN A 30 10.59 -2.41 -7.15
CA ASN A 30 9.55 -1.94 -6.27
C ASN A 30 9.36 -0.48 -6.65
N LYS A 31 8.27 -0.18 -7.35
CA LYS A 31 7.91 1.19 -7.64
C LYS A 31 7.18 1.72 -6.42
N ILE A 32 7.70 2.80 -5.84
CA ILE A 32 7.09 3.49 -4.72
C ILE A 32 6.54 4.82 -5.26
N SER A 33 5.30 5.16 -4.93
CA SER A 33 4.65 6.41 -5.32
C SER A 33 3.87 6.96 -4.13
N TYR A 34 3.81 8.28 -4.00
CA TYR A 34 3.13 8.93 -2.89
C TYR A 34 1.93 9.72 -3.41
N TYR A 35 0.84 9.69 -2.66
CA TYR A 35 -0.38 10.43 -2.94
C TYR A 35 -0.84 11.11 -1.65
N ILE A 36 -1.57 12.21 -1.78
CA ILE A 36 -2.30 12.83 -0.68
C ILE A 36 -3.77 12.85 -1.05
N LEU A 37 -4.61 12.46 -0.10
CA LEU A 37 -6.05 12.66 -0.19
C LEU A 37 -6.37 13.87 0.68
N SER A 38 -6.58 15.01 0.03
CA SER A 38 -6.98 16.27 0.65
C SER A 38 -7.74 17.12 -0.37
N ASP A 39 -8.59 18.01 0.12
CA ASP A 39 -9.25 19.03 -0.69
C ASP A 39 -8.35 20.26 -0.92
N GLU A 40 -7.30 20.44 -0.11
CA GLU A 40 -6.45 21.65 -0.10
C GLU A 40 -5.09 21.47 -0.78
N TYR A 41 -4.54 20.26 -0.76
CA TYR A 41 -3.17 19.98 -1.21
C TYR A 41 -3.13 19.22 -2.54
N ASP A 42 -2.24 19.64 -3.42
CA ASP A 42 -1.97 18.96 -4.68
C ASP A 42 -0.95 17.81 -4.52
N HIS A 43 -1.03 16.85 -5.44
CA HIS A 43 -0.21 15.63 -5.40
C HIS A 43 1.30 15.85 -5.50
N ASP A 44 1.74 16.95 -6.10
CA ASP A 44 3.16 17.28 -6.30
C ASP A 44 3.84 17.80 -5.04
N GLU A 45 3.08 18.25 -4.03
CA GLU A 45 3.65 18.78 -2.79
C GLU A 45 4.12 17.67 -1.82
N VAL A 46 3.61 16.44 -1.98
CA VAL A 46 3.82 15.30 -1.06
C VAL A 46 5.29 14.91 -0.91
N GLU A 47 6.10 15.12 -1.95
CA GLU A 47 7.53 14.80 -1.90
C GLU A 47 8.29 15.64 -0.87
N SER A 48 7.81 16.85 -0.57
CA SER A 48 8.45 17.78 0.36
C SER A 48 7.95 17.67 1.81
N LEU A 49 6.83 16.97 2.03
CA LEU A 49 6.23 16.84 3.35
C LEU A 49 7.03 15.90 4.25
N GLU A 50 7.31 16.38 5.47
CA GLU A 50 7.89 15.57 6.57
C GLU A 50 6.79 15.00 7.47
N LYS A 51 5.63 15.66 7.53
CA LYS A 51 4.46 15.29 8.33
C LYS A 51 3.20 15.39 7.50
N VAL A 52 2.20 14.60 7.87
CA VAL A 52 0.88 14.66 7.24
C VAL A 52 0.15 15.94 7.67
N PRO A 53 -0.30 16.78 6.73
CA PRO A 53 -1.10 17.97 7.02
C PRO A 53 -2.44 17.66 7.71
N GLU A 54 -3.06 18.70 8.27
CA GLU A 54 -4.41 18.62 8.83
C GLU A 54 -5.43 18.19 7.76
N ASP A 55 -6.44 17.41 8.18
CA ASP A 55 -7.53 16.93 7.33
C ASP A 55 -7.08 16.20 6.05
N SER A 56 -5.93 15.52 6.12
CA SER A 56 -5.35 14.81 4.98
C SER A 56 -4.89 13.39 5.32
N VAL A 57 -4.83 12.55 4.29
CA VAL A 57 -4.25 11.20 4.38
C VAL A 57 -3.17 11.08 3.31
N VAL A 58 -1.94 10.79 3.74
CA VAL A 58 -0.85 10.47 2.81
C VAL A 58 -0.83 8.97 2.58
N ILE A 59 -0.75 8.57 1.32
CA ILE A 59 -0.72 7.18 0.88
C ILE A 59 0.63 6.92 0.22
N GLU A 60 1.38 5.96 0.76
CA GLU A 60 2.57 5.42 0.11
C GLU A 60 2.17 4.11 -0.61
N GLU A 61 2.07 4.17 -1.94
CA GLU A 61 1.77 3.04 -2.80
C GLU A 61 3.05 2.33 -3.23
N TRP A 62 3.11 1.04 -2.93
CA TRP A 62 4.13 0.13 -3.38
C TRP A 62 3.57 -0.80 -4.45
N GLU A 63 4.27 -0.92 -5.57
CA GLU A 63 3.95 -1.87 -6.64
C GLU A 63 5.06 -2.91 -6.81
N LYS A 64 4.70 -4.19 -6.67
CA LYS A 64 5.61 -5.34 -6.83
C LYS A 64 4.88 -6.44 -7.58
N ASN A 65 5.44 -6.89 -8.70
CA ASN A 65 4.83 -7.93 -9.55
C ASN A 65 3.37 -7.63 -9.95
N ARG A 66 3.05 -6.36 -10.26
CA ARG A 66 1.69 -5.86 -10.57
C ARG A 66 0.69 -5.92 -9.42
N VAL A 67 1.14 -6.26 -8.21
CA VAL A 67 0.33 -6.16 -6.99
C VAL A 67 0.65 -4.84 -6.33
N LYS A 68 -0.39 -4.09 -5.97
CA LYS A 68 -0.27 -2.82 -5.28
C LYS A 68 -0.62 -2.98 -3.81
N LYS A 69 0.17 -2.35 -2.95
CA LYS A 69 -0.06 -2.23 -1.50
C LYS A 69 0.10 -0.77 -1.09
N CYS A 70 -0.76 -0.30 -0.20
CA CYS A 70 -0.83 1.09 0.19
C CYS A 70 -0.64 1.18 1.70
N ASN A 71 0.47 1.78 2.11
CA ASN A 71 0.72 2.17 3.49
C ASN A 71 0.07 3.55 3.73
N LEU A 72 -0.49 3.76 4.92
CA LEU A 72 -1.32 4.93 5.23
C LEU A 72 -0.68 5.75 6.34
N PHE A 73 -0.67 7.07 6.17
CA PHE A 73 -0.27 8.03 7.18
C PHE A 73 -1.40 9.03 7.39
N TYR A 74 -1.75 9.27 8.65
CA TYR A 74 -2.84 10.16 9.05
C TYR A 74 -2.30 11.49 9.59
N GLU A 75 -3.18 12.48 9.71
CA GLU A 75 -2.89 13.81 10.23
C GLU A 75 -1.91 13.81 11.41
N GLY A 76 -0.87 14.65 11.29
CA GLY A 76 0.13 14.85 12.34
C GLY A 76 1.19 13.74 12.45
N GLU A 77 1.04 12.61 11.76
CA GLU A 77 2.03 11.54 11.72
C GLU A 77 3.26 11.93 10.90
N ASP A 78 4.43 11.43 11.30
CA ASP A 78 5.68 11.59 10.56
C ASP A 78 5.69 10.69 9.31
N ILE A 79 6.05 11.25 8.15
CA ILE A 79 6.10 10.51 6.88
C ILE A 79 7.46 9.84 6.75
N VAL A 80 7.53 8.56 7.11
CA VAL A 80 8.76 7.75 7.03
C VAL A 80 8.83 7.01 5.68
N LYS A 81 9.45 7.66 4.69
CA LYS A 81 9.50 7.23 3.29
C LYS A 81 10.38 6.00 3.06
N GLY A 82 9.85 4.96 2.41
CA GLY A 82 10.63 3.86 1.84
C GLY A 82 11.30 2.90 2.84
N VAL A 83 11.01 3.02 4.14
CA VAL A 83 11.64 2.19 5.19
C VAL A 83 10.90 0.86 5.38
N PHE A 84 9.63 0.79 5.00
CA PHE A 84 8.74 -0.33 5.28
C PHE A 84 8.38 -1.12 4.02
N ASP A 85 8.53 -2.45 4.01
CA ASP A 85 8.09 -3.29 2.87
C ASP A 85 6.71 -3.91 3.20
N PRO A 86 5.61 -3.44 2.56
CA PRO A 86 4.25 -3.91 2.86
C PRO A 86 3.94 -5.32 2.36
N PHE A 87 4.89 -5.98 1.69
CA PHE A 87 4.74 -7.35 1.17
C PHE A 87 5.37 -8.41 2.08
N LEU A 88 6.00 -8.03 3.19
CA LEU A 88 6.68 -8.97 4.08
C LEU A 88 5.70 -9.85 4.86
N ASP A 89 4.64 -9.24 5.39
CA ASP A 89 3.69 -9.91 6.27
C ASP A 89 2.34 -10.17 5.60
N GLU A 90 1.75 -11.34 5.88
CA GLU A 90 0.39 -11.67 5.45
C GLU A 90 -0.62 -11.03 6.42
N PRO A 91 -1.48 -10.11 5.95
CA PRO A 91 -2.48 -9.48 6.80
C PRO A 91 -3.61 -10.47 7.14
N GLU A 92 -4.12 -10.39 8.36
CA GLU A 92 -5.42 -10.93 8.70
C GLU A 92 -6.50 -10.02 8.10
N VAL A 93 -7.40 -10.60 7.31
CA VAL A 93 -8.50 -9.86 6.70
C VAL A 93 -9.64 -9.75 7.73
N PRO A 94 -9.97 -8.55 8.22
CA PRO A 94 -10.94 -8.38 9.30
C PRO A 94 -12.40 -8.61 8.86
N TRP A 95 -12.69 -8.51 7.56
CA TRP A 95 -14.05 -8.62 7.04
C TRP A 95 -14.17 -9.56 5.84
N ILE A 96 -15.35 -10.15 5.70
CA ILE A 96 -15.76 -10.86 4.47
C ILE A 96 -16.28 -9.86 3.44
N TRP A 97 -16.99 -8.84 3.92
CA TRP A 97 -17.55 -7.78 3.11
C TRP A 97 -17.47 -6.45 3.87
N ILE A 98 -17.17 -5.37 3.15
CA ILE A 98 -17.21 -4.00 3.67
C ILE A 98 -17.87 -3.10 2.64
N GLY A 99 -18.76 -2.23 3.09
CA GLY A 99 -19.51 -1.37 2.18
C GLY A 99 -20.54 -0.51 2.86
N ASP A 100 -21.31 0.20 2.05
CA ASP A 100 -22.46 0.98 2.53
C ASP A 100 -23.72 0.13 2.46
N LYS A 101 -24.37 -0.04 3.62
CA LYS A 101 -25.57 -0.86 3.76
C LYS A 101 -26.75 -0.33 2.96
N LYS A 102 -26.89 0.99 2.84
CA LYS A 102 -28.08 1.58 2.20
C LYS A 102 -27.97 1.62 0.69
N THR A 103 -26.77 1.88 0.17
CA THR A 103 -26.52 1.98 -1.27
C THR A 103 -26.04 0.67 -1.89
N GLU A 104 -25.75 -0.34 -1.06
CA GLU A 104 -25.20 -1.64 -1.46
C GLU A 104 -23.87 -1.54 -2.21
N VAL A 105 -23.12 -0.45 -1.98
CA VAL A 105 -21.79 -0.26 -2.57
C VAL A 105 -20.80 -1.18 -1.85
N ASP A 106 -20.20 -2.10 -2.60
CA ASP A 106 -19.16 -3.01 -2.13
C ASP A 106 -17.76 -2.37 -2.28
N LEU A 107 -17.05 -2.23 -1.16
CA LEU A 107 -15.69 -1.70 -1.09
C LEU A 107 -14.63 -2.78 -0.90
N THR A 108 -15.01 -4.04 -0.76
CA THR A 108 -14.12 -5.15 -0.39
C THR A 108 -12.92 -5.25 -1.32
N SER A 109 -13.16 -5.17 -2.64
CA SER A 109 -12.08 -5.22 -3.64
C SER A 109 -11.19 -3.99 -3.61
N ALA A 110 -11.77 -2.80 -3.43
CA ALA A 110 -11.02 -1.55 -3.34
C ALA A 110 -10.11 -1.52 -2.09
N MET A 111 -10.53 -2.18 -1.02
CA MET A 111 -9.79 -2.24 0.23
C MET A 111 -8.58 -3.17 0.21
N GLN A 112 -8.47 -4.09 -0.75
CA GLN A 112 -7.39 -5.10 -0.79
C GLN A 112 -5.98 -4.51 -0.80
N LYS A 113 -5.81 -3.35 -1.47
CA LYS A 113 -4.51 -2.66 -1.52
C LYS A 113 -4.12 -2.04 -0.17
N TYR A 114 -5.09 -1.68 0.67
CA TYR A 114 -4.84 -1.14 2.02
C TYR A 114 -4.70 -2.23 3.09
N MET A 115 -4.88 -3.50 2.75
CA MET A 115 -4.60 -4.64 3.63
C MET A 115 -3.09 -4.83 3.77
N VAL A 116 -2.50 -4.00 4.62
CA VAL A 116 -1.08 -3.94 4.95
C VAL A 116 -0.97 -3.96 6.47
N VAL A 117 -0.15 -4.85 7.02
CA VAL A 117 0.02 -4.98 8.47
C VAL A 117 0.53 -3.68 9.05
N GLY A 118 -0.07 -3.24 10.15
CA GLY A 118 0.25 -1.96 10.81
C GLY A 118 -0.69 -0.82 10.44
N ASN A 119 -1.29 -0.85 9.24
CA ASN A 119 -2.31 0.13 8.87
C ASN A 119 -3.48 0.10 9.85
N THR A 120 -4.06 1.27 10.09
CA THR A 120 -5.40 1.40 10.66
C THR A 120 -6.29 2.02 9.61
N ILE A 121 -7.37 1.34 9.23
CA ILE A 121 -8.32 1.87 8.26
C ILE A 121 -9.32 2.74 9.00
N HIS A 122 -9.18 4.05 8.87
CA HIS A 122 -10.13 5.01 9.43
C HIS A 122 -11.37 5.18 8.55
N LEU A 123 -12.45 5.62 9.18
CA LEU A 123 -13.71 5.93 8.50
C LEU A 123 -13.50 7.01 7.42
N ASP A 124 -12.66 8.01 7.70
CA ASP A 124 -12.42 9.14 6.80
C ASP A 124 -11.82 8.69 5.46
N LEU A 125 -10.93 7.69 5.47
CA LEU A 125 -10.41 7.08 4.26
C LEU A 125 -11.54 6.45 3.43
N LEU A 126 -12.44 5.70 4.07
CA LEU A 126 -13.56 5.07 3.37
C LEU A 126 -14.50 6.10 2.78
N LEU A 127 -14.77 7.18 3.53
CA LEU A 127 -15.60 8.29 3.09
C LEU A 127 -14.97 9.04 1.91
N GLN A 128 -13.65 9.17 1.83
CA GLN A 128 -12.98 9.76 0.67
C GLN A 128 -13.00 8.85 -0.57
N LEU A 129 -13.12 7.53 -0.40
CA LEU A 129 -13.19 6.57 -1.51
C LEU A 129 -14.58 6.48 -2.16
N ILE A 130 -15.63 6.90 -1.45
CA ILE A 130 -17.02 6.88 -1.93
C ILE A 130 -17.59 8.28 -2.03
N GLN A 131 -18.59 8.47 -2.87
CA GLN A 131 -19.38 9.70 -2.80
C GLN A 131 -20.26 9.65 -1.56
N VAL A 132 -19.86 10.36 -0.50
CA VAL A 132 -20.60 10.41 0.76
C VAL A 132 -21.98 11.02 0.52
N ASN A 133 -23.01 10.27 0.90
CA ASN A 133 -24.38 10.77 0.98
C ASN A 133 -24.74 10.97 2.46
N LYS A 134 -25.72 11.85 2.73
CA LYS A 134 -26.22 12.09 4.10
C LYS A 134 -26.74 10.82 4.80
N ASP A 135 -27.02 9.79 4.00
CA ASP A 135 -27.58 8.53 4.42
C ASP A 135 -26.57 7.38 4.49
N THR A 136 -25.29 7.60 4.13
CA THR A 136 -24.26 6.55 4.09
C THR A 136 -24.11 5.86 5.44
N GLU A 137 -24.23 4.54 5.44
CA GLU A 137 -24.11 3.69 6.61
C GLU A 137 -23.04 2.62 6.36
N LEU A 138 -21.78 2.98 6.67
CA LEU A 138 -20.66 2.07 6.50
C LEU A 138 -20.67 0.98 7.58
N VAL A 139 -20.69 -0.26 7.10
CA VAL A 139 -20.67 -1.47 7.90
C VAL A 139 -19.69 -2.47 7.29
N TYR A 140 -19.30 -3.48 8.06
CA TYR A 140 -18.60 -4.65 7.54
C TYR A 140 -19.15 -5.92 8.18
N VAL A 141 -18.99 -7.05 7.50
CA VAL A 141 -19.27 -8.38 8.05
C VAL A 141 -17.97 -8.92 8.63
N ASP A 142 -17.92 -9.08 9.95
CA ASP A 142 -16.73 -9.57 10.66
C ASP A 142 -16.37 -10.99 10.19
N ALA A 143 -15.10 -11.22 9.84
CA ALA A 143 -14.67 -12.49 9.27
C ALA A 143 -14.69 -13.66 10.26
N ARG A 144 -14.68 -13.38 11.56
CA ARG A 144 -14.63 -14.39 12.63
C ARG A 144 -16.02 -14.69 13.16
N THR A 145 -16.83 -13.66 13.42
CA THR A 145 -18.17 -13.85 14.01
C THR A 145 -19.27 -13.97 12.95
N LEU A 146 -19.01 -13.51 11.73
CA LEU A 146 -20.01 -13.39 10.65
C LEU A 146 -21.12 -12.38 10.95
N ASP A 147 -20.95 -11.56 11.99
CA ASP A 147 -21.91 -10.53 12.34
C ASP A 147 -21.69 -9.29 11.48
N GLU A 148 -22.79 -8.61 11.16
CA GLU A 148 -22.73 -7.26 10.61
C GLU A 148 -22.39 -6.27 11.73
N VAL A 149 -21.33 -5.50 11.53
CA VAL A 149 -20.80 -4.55 12.52
C VAL A 149 -20.71 -3.17 11.87
N LYS A 150 -21.19 -2.15 12.59
CA LYS A 150 -20.99 -0.75 12.19
C LYS A 150 -19.50 -0.41 12.17
N PHE A 151 -19.03 0.28 11.13
CA PHE A 151 -17.62 0.64 11.05
C PHE A 151 -17.21 1.51 12.25
N PRO A 152 -16.16 1.13 13.01
CA PRO A 152 -15.79 1.79 14.25
C PRO A 152 -15.17 3.16 13.98
N ALA A 153 -15.49 4.15 14.82
CA ALA A 153 -14.90 5.48 14.73
C ALA A 153 -13.38 5.49 14.97
N SER A 154 -12.87 4.53 15.75
CA SER A 154 -11.43 4.33 15.97
C SER A 154 -10.69 3.71 14.78
N GLY A 155 -11.41 3.34 13.72
CA GLY A 155 -10.86 2.58 12.61
C GLY A 155 -10.62 1.10 12.94
N VAL A 156 -10.19 0.36 11.92
CA VAL A 156 -9.88 -1.08 12.01
C VAL A 156 -8.40 -1.30 11.74
N LYS A 157 -7.66 -1.78 12.76
CA LYS A 157 -6.23 -2.08 12.63
C LYS A 157 -6.01 -3.41 11.91
N ILE A 158 -5.13 -3.40 10.91
CA ILE A 158 -4.75 -4.58 10.16
C ILE A 158 -3.60 -5.28 10.89
N LEU A 159 -3.87 -6.49 11.35
CA LEU A 159 -2.94 -7.31 12.11
C LEU A 159 -2.29 -8.37 11.20
N ALA A 160 -1.14 -8.88 11.60
CA ALA A 160 -0.54 -10.05 10.94
C ALA A 160 -1.30 -11.32 11.33
N LYS A 161 -1.53 -12.22 10.37
CA LYS A 161 -2.24 -13.50 10.56
C LYS A 161 -1.63 -14.42 11.63
N ASN A 162 -0.32 -14.29 11.86
CA ASN A 162 0.42 -15.13 12.82
C ASN A 162 0.76 -14.43 14.14
N GLY A 163 0.08 -13.32 14.48
CA GLY A 163 0.17 -12.70 15.81
C GLY A 163 1.56 -12.23 16.26
N SER A 164 2.57 -12.27 15.39
CA SER A 164 3.89 -11.71 15.64
C SER A 164 3.79 -10.20 15.66
N THR A 165 3.41 -9.68 16.81
CA THR A 165 3.64 -8.30 17.21
C THR A 165 5.16 -8.14 17.29
N GLN A 166 5.76 -7.52 16.29
CA GLN A 166 7.05 -6.85 16.48
C GLN A 166 6.80 -5.50 17.14
#